data_AF-A0A7J0ED31-F1
#
_entry.id   AF-A0A7J0ED31-F1
#
_cell.length_a   1.000
_cell.length_b   1.000
_cell.length_c   1.000
_cell.angle_alpha   90.00
_cell.angle_beta   90.00
_cell.angle_gamma   90.00
#
_symmetry.space_group_name_H-M   'P 1'
#
loop_
_entity.id
_entity.type
_entity.pdbx_description
1 polymer ?
#
loop_
_entity_poly.entity_id
_entity_poly.type
_entity_poly.pdbx_seq_one_letter_code
_entity_poly.pdbx_strand_id
1 'polypeptide(L)'
;MEAVGVVTAVGPGLTGRQVGDVVGYGGNPMGSYTEEQILPAEKVVPVPSSIEPIVAASVLLKGMTAQFLVCRCFKVEPGHTVLVHAAAGGVGSLLCQWANALGATVIGTVSIQEKAAQAKEDGCHHVIIYKEEDFVTRANEITSCKGVEVVYDSVGKDPFQVMFILS
;
A
#
# COMPACT_ATOMS: atom_id res chain seq x y z
N MET A 1 -13.61 0.17 4.09
CA MET A 1 -14.01 -1.00 4.90
C MET A 1 -12.85 -1.30 5.85
N GLU A 2 -12.65 -0.37 6.76
CA GLU A 2 -11.64 -0.39 7.81
C GLU A 2 -12.10 0.62 8.86
N ALA A 3 -11.81 0.38 10.13
CA ALA A 3 -12.09 1.31 11.21
C ALA A 3 -11.10 1.12 12.35
N VAL A 4 -10.95 2.17 13.14
CA VAL A 4 -10.30 2.14 14.45
C VAL A 4 -11.29 2.69 15.47
N GLY A 5 -11.37 2.05 16.62
CA GLY A 5 -12.26 2.44 17.70
C GLY A 5 -11.79 1.92 19.04
N VAL A 6 -12.63 2.15 20.05
CA VAL A 6 -12.41 1.66 21.41
C VAL A 6 -13.38 0.53 21.69
N VAL A 7 -12.90 -0.55 22.32
CA VAL A 7 -13.77 -1.65 22.76
C VAL A 7 -14.70 -1.14 23.87
N THR A 8 -16.01 -1.19 23.63
CA THR A 8 -17.04 -0.77 24.60
C THR A 8 -17.65 -1.96 25.36
N ALA A 9 -17.62 -3.16 24.78
CA ALA A 9 -18.08 -4.40 25.40
C ALA A 9 -17.31 -5.61 24.86
N VAL A 10 -17.24 -6.69 25.65
CA VAL A 10 -16.64 -7.97 25.26
C VAL A 10 -17.63 -9.12 25.45
N GLY A 11 -17.57 -10.10 24.55
CA GLY A 11 -18.39 -11.31 24.64
C GLY A 11 -17.99 -12.20 25.83
N PRO A 12 -18.93 -13.00 26.39
CA PRO A 12 -18.62 -13.92 27.48
C PRO A 12 -17.50 -14.90 27.12
N GLY A 13 -16.53 -15.05 28.02
CA GLY A 13 -15.40 -15.99 27.85
C GLY A 13 -14.31 -15.52 26.87
N LEU A 14 -14.44 -14.32 26.29
CA LEU A 14 -13.37 -13.75 25.47
C LEU A 14 -12.15 -13.43 26.35
N THR A 15 -10.97 -13.84 25.89
CA THR A 15 -9.68 -13.50 26.51
C THR A 15 -8.83 -12.72 25.51
N GLY A 16 -7.92 -11.87 26.00
CA GLY A 16 -6.99 -11.10 25.16
C GLY A 16 -7.51 -9.76 24.63
N ARG A 17 -8.74 -9.36 24.98
CA ARG A 17 -9.31 -8.02 24.76
C ARG A 17 -10.11 -7.58 25.97
N GLN A 18 -10.15 -6.28 26.22
CA GLN A 18 -10.93 -5.67 27.29
C GLN A 18 -11.54 -4.34 26.88
N VAL A 19 -12.54 -3.90 27.64
CA VAL A 19 -13.12 -2.56 27.49
C VAL A 19 -12.02 -1.51 27.67
N GLY A 20 -12.00 -0.52 26.77
CA GLY A 20 -10.97 0.52 26.72
C GLY A 20 -9.80 0.24 25.76
N ASP A 21 -9.66 -0.98 25.24
CA ASP A 21 -8.64 -1.26 24.21
C ASP A 21 -8.90 -0.45 22.95
N VAL A 22 -7.86 0.19 22.42
CA VAL A 22 -7.90 0.81 21.08
C VAL A 22 -7.54 -0.25 20.05
N VAL A 23 -8.50 -0.54 19.17
CA VAL A 23 -8.37 -1.61 18.19
C VAL A 23 -8.73 -1.14 16.79
N GLY A 24 -8.14 -1.80 15.80
CA GLY A 24 -8.45 -1.57 14.39
C GLY A 24 -8.77 -2.86 13.65
N TYR A 25 -9.48 -2.74 12.54
CA TYR A 25 -9.70 -3.84 11.61
C TYR A 25 -9.74 -3.34 10.17
N GLY A 26 -9.45 -4.23 9.22
CA GLY A 26 -9.55 -3.95 7.78
C GLY A 26 -10.10 -5.14 7.02
N GLY A 27 -10.92 -4.88 6.00
CA GLY A 27 -11.63 -5.92 5.27
C GLY A 27 -12.83 -6.43 6.06
N ASN A 28 -13.09 -7.74 6.04
CA ASN A 28 -14.32 -8.33 6.58
C ASN A 28 -14.42 -8.28 8.11
N PRO A 29 -15.62 -8.05 8.68
CA PRO A 29 -16.93 -7.86 8.01
C PRO A 29 -17.17 -6.44 7.48
N MET A 30 -18.06 -6.31 6.47
CA MET A 30 -18.53 -5.01 5.96
C MET A 30 -19.28 -4.24 7.07
N GLY A 31 -19.32 -2.91 6.96
CA GLY A 31 -20.14 -2.08 7.86
C GLY A 31 -19.40 -0.95 8.58
N SER A 32 -18.10 -0.74 8.29
CA SER A 32 -17.24 0.22 9.02
C SER A 32 -17.74 1.66 9.07
N TYR A 33 -18.74 2.05 8.29
CA TYR A 33 -19.36 3.38 8.34
C TYR A 33 -20.54 3.36 9.31
N THR A 34 -20.22 3.21 10.58
CA THR A 34 -21.15 3.12 11.70
C THR A 34 -20.45 3.66 12.95
N GLU A 35 -21.21 4.13 13.93
CA GLU A 35 -20.66 4.56 15.22
C GLU A 35 -20.25 3.35 16.07
N GLU A 36 -20.96 2.22 15.93
CA GLU A 36 -20.69 0.99 16.65
C GLU A 36 -20.86 -0.25 15.76
N GLN A 37 -20.01 -1.26 15.98
CA GLN A 37 -20.06 -2.52 15.24
C GLN A 37 -19.62 -3.69 16.13
N ILE A 38 -20.31 -4.82 16.02
CA ILE A 38 -19.87 -6.09 16.62
C ILE A 38 -18.86 -6.76 15.68
N LEU A 39 -17.70 -7.14 16.22
CA LEU A 39 -16.62 -7.76 15.47
C LEU A 39 -16.17 -9.06 16.14
N PRO A 40 -15.83 -10.12 15.36
CA PRO A 40 -15.09 -11.25 15.88
C PRO A 40 -13.71 -10.79 16.40
N ALA A 41 -13.30 -11.29 17.58
CA ALA A 41 -12.09 -10.82 18.24
C ALA A 41 -10.81 -11.11 17.43
N GLU A 42 -10.82 -12.16 16.60
CA GLU A 42 -9.72 -12.52 15.71
C GLU A 42 -9.57 -11.59 14.50
N LYS A 43 -10.55 -10.72 14.25
CA LYS A 43 -10.51 -9.73 13.16
C LYS A 43 -9.90 -8.40 13.61
N VAL A 44 -9.73 -8.18 14.91
CA VAL A 44 -9.22 -6.91 15.45
C VAL A 44 -7.77 -7.02 15.89
N VAL A 45 -6.99 -6.01 15.54
CA VAL A 45 -5.59 -5.85 15.95
C VAL A 45 -5.45 -4.69 16.93
N PRO A 46 -4.49 -4.74 17.88
CA PRO A 46 -4.26 -3.60 18.75
C PRO A 46 -3.68 -2.45 17.94
N VAL A 47 -4.10 -1.22 18.24
CA VAL A 47 -3.42 -0.01 17.72
C VAL A 47 -2.35 0.40 18.71
N PRO A 48 -1.06 0.48 18.30
CA PRO A 48 0.01 0.95 19.18
C PRO A 48 -0.27 2.35 19.69
N SER A 49 0.02 2.62 20.97
CA SER A 49 -0.19 3.94 21.59
C SER A 49 0.65 5.05 20.97
N SER A 50 1.68 4.71 20.21
CA SER A 50 2.52 5.65 19.45
C SER A 50 1.88 6.11 18.14
N ILE A 51 0.74 5.55 17.74
CA ILE A 51 0.05 5.87 16.48
C ILE A 51 -1.31 6.47 16.82
N GLU A 52 -1.57 7.68 16.32
CA GLU A 52 -2.88 8.29 16.47
C GLU A 52 -3.97 7.44 15.80
N PRO A 53 -5.15 7.27 16.44
CA PRO A 53 -6.22 6.44 15.89
C PRO A 53 -6.63 6.79 14.46
N ILE A 54 -6.63 8.09 14.12
CA ILE A 54 -6.97 8.58 12.78
C ILE A 54 -5.94 8.13 11.73
N VAL A 55 -4.66 8.13 12.10
CA VAL A 55 -3.58 7.63 11.24
C VAL A 55 -3.74 6.13 11.06
N ALA A 56 -3.93 5.38 12.13
CA ALA A 56 -4.17 3.93 12.07
C ALA A 56 -5.36 3.58 11.17
N ALA A 57 -6.49 4.29 11.29
CA ALA A 57 -7.68 4.08 10.46
C ALA A 57 -7.42 4.34 8.97
N SER A 58 -6.45 5.19 8.64
CA SER A 58 -6.11 5.52 7.25
C SER A 58 -5.16 4.53 6.59
N VAL A 59 -4.45 3.68 7.35
CA VAL A 59 -3.36 2.84 6.81
C VAL A 59 -3.59 1.34 6.94
N LEU A 60 -4.51 0.85 7.77
CA LEU A 60 -4.61 -0.58 8.09
C LEU A 60 -4.76 -1.49 6.86
N LEU A 61 -5.83 -1.33 6.09
CA LEU A 61 -6.11 -2.15 4.91
C LEU A 61 -5.08 -1.91 3.81
N LYS A 62 -4.70 -0.64 3.61
CA LYS A 62 -3.76 -0.24 2.57
C LYS A 62 -2.35 -0.80 2.84
N GLY A 63 -1.92 -0.73 4.09
CA GLY A 63 -0.65 -1.26 4.58
C GLY A 63 -0.61 -2.77 4.57
N MET A 64 -1.68 -3.46 4.98
CA MET A 64 -1.78 -4.92 4.82
C MET A 64 -1.67 -5.34 3.36
N THR A 65 -2.30 -4.59 2.45
CA THR A 65 -2.23 -4.86 1.01
C THR A 65 -0.80 -4.65 0.50
N ALA A 66 -0.17 -3.52 0.83
CA ALA A 66 1.20 -3.23 0.45
C ALA A 66 2.18 -4.31 0.95
N GLN A 67 2.06 -4.69 2.24
CA GLN A 67 2.85 -5.75 2.86
C GLN A 67 2.71 -7.07 2.11
N PHE A 68 1.46 -7.47 1.84
CA PHE A 68 1.16 -8.72 1.15
C PHE A 68 1.80 -8.73 -0.25
N LEU A 69 1.69 -7.62 -0.97
CA LEU A 69 2.22 -7.47 -2.32
C LEU A 69 3.75 -7.57 -2.40
N VAL A 70 4.48 -6.89 -1.49
CA VAL A 70 5.97 -6.83 -1.54
C VAL A 70 6.66 -7.94 -0.75
N CYS A 71 5.96 -8.63 0.14
CA CYS A 71 6.54 -9.71 0.95
C CYS A 71 6.04 -11.10 0.59
N ARG A 72 4.87 -11.23 -0.06
CA ARG A 72 4.22 -12.54 -0.30
C ARG A 72 3.85 -12.81 -1.75
N CYS A 73 3.31 -11.83 -2.49
CA CYS A 73 3.03 -12.02 -3.93
C CYS A 73 4.32 -12.07 -4.74
N PHE A 74 5.12 -11.02 -4.62
CA PHE A 74 6.47 -10.99 -5.12
C PHE A 74 7.35 -10.54 -3.96
N LYS A 75 8.30 -11.39 -3.55
CA LYS A 75 9.21 -11.06 -2.46
C LYS A 75 10.25 -10.08 -2.99
N VAL A 76 10.04 -8.79 -2.71
CA VAL A 76 11.00 -7.74 -3.05
C VAL A 76 12.26 -7.92 -2.22
N GLU A 77 13.42 -7.87 -2.88
CA GLU A 77 14.74 -8.01 -2.27
C GLU A 77 15.64 -6.83 -2.69
N PRO A 78 16.70 -6.54 -1.92
CA PRO A 78 17.64 -5.49 -2.28
C PRO A 78 18.19 -5.66 -3.71
N GLY A 79 18.23 -4.56 -4.46
CA GLY A 79 18.70 -4.54 -5.85
C GLY A 79 17.63 -4.84 -6.90
N HIS A 80 16.43 -5.28 -6.52
CA HIS A 80 15.30 -5.32 -7.44
C HIS A 80 14.90 -3.91 -7.87
N THR A 81 14.38 -3.80 -9.08
CA THR A 81 13.67 -2.64 -9.62
C THR A 81 12.18 -2.94 -9.65
N VAL A 82 11.39 -2.01 -9.14
CA VAL A 82 9.93 -2.15 -8.99
C VAL A 82 9.25 -0.99 -9.68
N LEU A 83 8.26 -1.28 -10.53
CA LEU A 83 7.37 -0.26 -11.10
C LEU A 83 6.05 -0.22 -10.31
N VAL A 84 5.67 0.94 -9.80
CA VAL A 84 4.41 1.15 -9.06
C VAL A 84 3.54 2.14 -9.82
N HIS A 85 2.38 1.68 -10.32
CA HIS A 85 1.38 2.59 -10.87
C HIS A 85 0.59 3.29 -9.77
N ALA A 86 0.15 4.53 -10.06
CA ALA A 86 -0.53 5.39 -9.10
C ALA A 86 0.26 5.54 -7.78
N ALA A 87 1.56 5.83 -7.92
CA ALA A 87 2.53 5.81 -6.83
C ALA A 87 2.20 6.77 -5.67
N ALA A 88 1.53 7.89 -5.94
CA ALA A 88 1.03 8.82 -4.92
C ALA A 88 -0.46 8.57 -4.56
N GLY A 89 -0.88 7.31 -4.58
CA GLY A 89 -2.21 6.84 -4.21
C GLY A 89 -2.21 6.10 -2.87
N GLY A 90 -3.38 5.75 -2.35
CA GLY A 90 -3.49 5.18 -0.99
C GLY A 90 -2.63 3.93 -0.73
N VAL A 91 -2.61 2.97 -1.67
CA VAL A 91 -1.74 1.78 -1.57
C VAL A 91 -0.36 2.06 -2.19
N GLY A 92 -0.32 2.81 -3.29
CA GLY A 92 0.92 3.16 -4.00
C GLY A 92 1.95 3.83 -3.10
N SER A 93 1.54 4.79 -2.27
CA SER A 93 2.44 5.51 -1.36
C SER A 93 3.11 4.55 -0.37
N LEU A 94 2.34 3.65 0.24
CA LEU A 94 2.88 2.65 1.18
C LEU A 94 3.74 1.59 0.48
N LEU A 95 3.39 1.20 -0.76
CA LEU A 95 4.21 0.30 -1.57
C LEU A 95 5.57 0.92 -1.88
N CYS A 96 5.62 2.19 -2.26
CA CYS A 96 6.87 2.88 -2.57
C CYS A 96 7.78 2.95 -1.34
N GLN A 97 7.21 3.32 -0.19
CA GLN A 97 7.97 3.43 1.07
C GLN A 97 8.55 2.07 1.46
N TRP A 98 7.74 1.01 1.36
CA TRP A 98 8.17 -0.32 1.76
C TRP A 98 9.18 -0.92 0.79
N ALA A 99 8.95 -0.82 -0.51
CA ALA A 99 9.89 -1.31 -1.52
C ALA A 99 11.25 -0.62 -1.40
N ASN A 100 11.26 0.71 -1.21
CA ASN A 100 12.49 1.47 -0.95
C ASN A 100 13.17 1.00 0.35
N ALA A 101 12.43 0.84 1.44
CA ALA A 101 12.97 0.35 2.71
C ALA A 101 13.54 -1.09 2.62
N LEU A 102 13.07 -1.90 1.67
CA LEU A 102 13.62 -3.22 1.36
C LEU A 102 14.85 -3.18 0.44
N GLY A 103 15.28 -1.99 0.01
CA GLY A 103 16.46 -1.79 -0.83
C GLY A 103 16.20 -1.93 -2.33
N ALA A 104 14.96 -1.84 -2.78
CA ALA A 104 14.62 -1.83 -4.20
C ALA A 104 14.70 -0.42 -4.81
N THR A 105 15.04 -0.35 -6.09
CA THR A 105 14.89 0.86 -6.90
C THR A 105 13.42 0.99 -7.31
N VAL A 106 12.77 2.08 -6.87
CA VAL A 106 11.34 2.29 -7.12
C VAL A 106 11.13 3.28 -8.26
N ILE A 107 10.43 2.84 -9.31
CA ILE A 107 9.92 3.67 -10.39
C ILE A 107 8.41 3.85 -10.15
N GLY A 108 7.96 5.08 -9.93
CA GLY A 108 6.55 5.39 -9.71
C GLY A 108 5.92 6.07 -10.93
N THR A 109 4.66 5.75 -11.25
CA THR A 109 3.88 6.55 -12.20
C THR A 109 2.81 7.39 -11.51
N VAL A 110 2.66 8.65 -11.95
CA VAL A 110 1.67 9.60 -11.43
C VAL A 110 1.02 10.40 -12.55
N SER A 111 -0.11 11.04 -12.25
CA SER A 111 -0.92 11.73 -13.24
C SER A 111 -0.59 13.21 -13.45
N ILE A 112 0.09 13.84 -12.48
CA ILE A 112 0.36 15.29 -12.42
C ILE A 112 1.64 15.56 -11.60
N GLN A 113 2.25 16.73 -11.81
CA GLN A 113 3.48 17.16 -11.15
C GLN A 113 3.38 17.23 -9.62
N GLU A 114 2.25 17.69 -9.07
CA GLU A 114 2.06 17.80 -7.62
C GLU A 114 2.17 16.43 -6.93
N LYS A 115 1.69 15.38 -7.60
CA LYS A 115 1.82 14.00 -7.13
C LYS A 115 3.24 13.45 -7.27
N ALA A 116 4.05 14.02 -8.16
CA ALA A 116 5.42 13.57 -8.34
C ALA A 116 6.31 13.93 -7.15
N ALA A 117 6.07 15.07 -6.51
CA ALA A 117 6.73 15.45 -5.27
C ALA A 117 6.41 14.43 -4.15
N GLN A 118 5.13 14.15 -3.93
CA GLN A 118 4.70 13.16 -2.93
C GLN A 118 5.28 11.76 -3.21
N ALA A 119 5.25 11.30 -4.47
CA ALA A 119 5.79 10.00 -4.82
C ALA A 119 7.31 9.87 -4.51
N LYS A 120 8.08 10.96 -4.70
CA LYS A 120 9.50 11.00 -4.32
C LYS A 120 9.68 10.93 -2.80
N GLU A 121 8.89 11.69 -2.05
CA GLU A 121 8.89 11.64 -0.58
C GLU A 121 8.52 10.24 -0.06
N ASP A 122 7.61 9.56 -0.76
CA ASP A 122 7.22 8.18 -0.50
C ASP A 122 8.27 7.15 -0.93
N GLY A 123 9.44 7.55 -1.43
CA GLY A 123 10.54 6.64 -1.74
C GLY A 123 10.67 6.21 -3.21
N CYS A 124 9.94 6.86 -4.13
CA CYS A 124 10.25 6.70 -5.56
C CYS A 124 11.62 7.30 -5.88
N HIS A 125 12.49 6.50 -6.48
CA HIS A 125 13.78 6.94 -7.01
C HIS A 125 13.59 7.65 -8.35
N HIS A 126 12.63 7.15 -9.15
CA HIS A 126 12.23 7.73 -10.41
C HIS A 126 10.71 7.92 -10.42
N VAL A 127 10.25 9.06 -10.93
CA VAL A 127 8.82 9.32 -11.09
C VAL A 127 8.53 9.71 -12.53
N ILE A 128 7.56 9.03 -13.12
CA ILE A 128 7.11 9.20 -14.49
C ILE A 128 5.72 9.82 -14.45
N ILE A 129 5.54 10.95 -15.14
CA ILE A 129 4.24 11.57 -15.29
C ILE A 129 3.64 11.07 -16.59
N TYR A 130 2.82 10.03 -16.51
CA TYR A 130 2.36 9.26 -17.68
C TYR A 130 1.45 10.06 -18.65
N LYS A 131 1.09 11.30 -18.30
CA LYS A 131 0.38 12.24 -19.20
C LYS A 131 1.33 13.10 -20.04
N GLU A 132 2.60 13.21 -19.64
CA GLU A 132 3.62 14.03 -20.29
C GLU A 132 4.57 13.16 -21.13
N GLU A 133 4.83 11.93 -20.69
CA GLU A 133 5.73 10.99 -21.36
C GLU A 133 5.20 9.55 -21.33
N ASP A 134 5.66 8.74 -22.28
CA ASP A 134 5.35 7.30 -22.34
C ASP A 134 6.14 6.54 -21.27
N PHE A 135 5.42 5.93 -20.33
CA PHE A 135 6.06 5.28 -19.19
C PHE A 135 6.84 4.01 -19.56
N VAL A 136 6.46 3.32 -20.64
CA VAL A 136 7.16 2.11 -21.09
C VAL A 136 8.55 2.49 -21.60
N THR A 137 8.61 3.48 -22.49
CA THR A 137 9.85 4.04 -23.03
C THR A 137 10.73 4.55 -21.90
N ARG A 138 10.17 5.35 -20.98
CA ARG A 138 10.92 5.92 -19.88
C ARG A 138 11.41 4.87 -18.88
N ALA A 139 10.60 3.88 -18.54
CA ALA A 139 11.01 2.78 -17.69
C ALA A 139 12.18 2.00 -18.31
N ASN A 140 12.13 1.72 -19.61
CA ASN A 140 13.24 1.07 -20.33
C ASN A 140 14.51 1.91 -20.34
N GLU A 141 14.42 3.24 -20.51
CA GLU A 141 15.59 4.10 -20.40
C GLU A 141 16.22 4.05 -18.99
N ILE A 142 15.38 4.11 -17.95
CA ILE A 142 15.83 4.03 -16.54
C ILE A 142 16.54 2.70 -16.28
N THR A 143 16.02 1.60 -16.81
CA THR A 143 16.54 0.25 -16.56
C THR A 143 17.58 -0.21 -17.58
N SER A 144 17.97 0.66 -18.52
CA SER A 144 18.85 0.29 -19.64
C SER A 144 18.34 -0.92 -20.42
N CYS A 145 17.03 -0.95 -20.67
CA CYS A 145 16.28 -1.99 -21.37
C CYS A 145 16.38 -3.38 -20.72
N LYS A 146 16.63 -3.45 -19.40
CA LYS A 146 16.63 -4.72 -18.64
C LYS A 146 15.25 -5.09 -18.07
N GLY A 147 14.28 -4.19 -18.20
CA GLY A 147 12.99 -4.34 -17.57
C GLY A 147 13.01 -4.12 -16.05
N VAL A 148 11.94 -4.55 -15.38
CA VAL A 148 11.78 -4.52 -13.91
C VAL A 148 11.41 -5.92 -13.41
N GLU A 149 11.72 -6.22 -12.16
CA GLU A 149 11.41 -7.52 -11.58
C GLU A 149 9.92 -7.69 -11.24
N VAL A 150 9.22 -6.59 -10.95
CA VAL A 150 7.77 -6.61 -10.70
C VAL A 150 7.12 -5.28 -11.04
N VAL A 151 5.89 -5.37 -11.57
CA VAL A 151 4.99 -4.24 -11.81
C VAL A 151 3.77 -4.38 -10.90
N TYR A 152 3.47 -3.35 -10.12
CA TYR A 152 2.22 -3.23 -9.36
C TYR A 152 1.26 -2.31 -10.10
N ASP A 153 0.33 -2.91 -10.86
CA ASP A 153 -0.69 -2.19 -11.64
C ASP A 153 -2.06 -2.25 -10.97
N SER A 154 -2.57 -1.08 -10.56
CA SER A 154 -3.94 -0.90 -10.06
C SER A 154 -4.87 -0.19 -11.04
N VAL A 155 -4.38 0.17 -12.23
CA VAL A 155 -5.13 0.91 -13.27
C VAL A 155 -5.74 -0.07 -14.27
N GLY A 156 -5.01 -1.13 -14.65
CA GLY A 156 -5.55 -2.34 -15.28
C GLY A 156 -6.17 -2.18 -16.68
N LYS A 157 -5.94 -1.06 -17.37
CA LYS A 157 -6.55 -0.81 -18.68
C LYS A 157 -5.81 -1.45 -19.86
N ASP A 158 -4.49 -1.67 -19.76
CA ASP A 158 -3.70 -2.19 -20.87
C ASP A 158 -2.57 -3.13 -20.40
N PRO A 159 -2.77 -4.46 -20.46
CA PRO A 159 -1.76 -5.42 -20.06
C PRO A 159 -0.58 -5.52 -21.04
N PHE A 160 -0.74 -5.04 -22.30
CA PHE A 160 0.34 -5.14 -23.30
C PHE A 160 1.51 -4.24 -22.94
N GLN A 161 1.25 -3.04 -22.42
CA GLN A 161 2.29 -2.12 -22.00
C GLN A 161 3.13 -2.68 -20.84
N VAL A 162 2.54 -3.47 -19.96
CA VAL A 162 3.24 -4.12 -18.82
C VAL A 162 4.20 -5.20 -19.30
N MET A 163 3.83 -5.98 -20.33
CA MET A 163 4.66 -7.06 -20.87
C MET A 163 6.04 -6.56 -21.36
N PHE A 164 6.08 -5.38 -22.00
CA PHE A 164 7.33 -4.79 -22.50
C PHE A 164 8.35 -4.46 -21.40
N ILE A 165 7.91 -4.38 -20.15
CA ILE A 165 8.77 -4.02 -19.01
C ILE A 165 9.27 -5.28 -18.28
N LEU A 166 8.70 -6.46 -18.53
CA LEU A 166 9.16 -7.73 -17.92
C LEU A 166 10.03 -8.58 -18.88
N SER A 167 10.30 -8.08 -20.09
CA SER A 167 11.00 -8.78 -21.19
C SER A 167 12.49 -8.44 -21.22
#